data_AF-A0A8T5EUH3-F1
#
_entry.id   AF-A0A8T5EUH3-F1
#
_cell.length_a   1.000
_cell.length_b   1.000
_cell.length_c   1.000
_cell.angle_alpha   90.00
_cell.angle_beta   90.00
_cell.angle_gamma   90.00
#
_symmetry.space_group_name_H-M   'P 1'
#
loop_
_entity.id
_entity.type
_entity.pdbx_description
1 polymer ?
#
loop_
_entity_poly.entity_id
_entity_poly.type
_entity_poly.pdbx_seq_one_letter_code
_entity_poly.pdbx_strand_id
1 'polypeptide(L)' 'ELERAGCEILADCCTCLTPLISKDDVDAVTTNSIKGAFYLKNSNGVDVNLKSLTQIVEDETR' A
#
# COMPACT_ATOMS: atom_id res chain seq x y z
N GLU A 1 -12.55 11.26 9.64
CA GLU A 1 -12.22 11.90 8.34
C GLU A 1 -11.76 10.92 7.27
N LEU A 2 -10.70 10.12 7.46
CA LEU A 2 -10.24 9.17 6.44
C LEU A 2 -11.27 8.09 6.07
N GLU A 3 -11.86 7.41 7.07
CA GLU A 3 -12.93 6.43 6.81
C GLU A 3 -14.17 7.08 6.18
N ARG A 4 -14.49 8.33 6.55
CA ARG A 4 -15.58 9.10 5.95
C ARG A 4 -15.31 9.44 4.47
N ALA A 5 -14.05 9.47 4.05
CA ALA A 5 -13.65 9.63 2.66
C ALA A 5 -13.61 8.29 1.89
N GLY A 6 -14.04 7.19 2.50
CA GLY A 6 -14.04 5.86 1.89
C GLY A 6 -12.71 5.11 2.02
N CYS A 7 -11.75 5.62 2.81
CA CYS A 7 -10.52 4.89 3.08
C CYS A 7 -10.78 3.75 4.07
N GLU A 8 -10.21 2.58 3.81
CA GLU A 8 -10.16 1.49 4.79
C GLU A 8 -8.93 1.69 5.71
N ILE A 9 -9.13 1.62 7.03
CA ILE A 9 -8.04 1.68 8.00
C ILE A 9 -7.80 0.28 8.55
N LEU A 10 -6.59 -0.21 8.34
CA LEU A 10 -6.12 -1.49 8.85
C LEU A 10 -5.06 -1.24 9.93
N ALA A 11 -5.17 -1.91 11.08
CA ALA A 11 -4.25 -1.79 12.22
C ALA A 11 -3.66 -3.15 12.64
N ASP A 12 -2.50 -3.13 13.29
CA ASP A 12 -1.73 -4.33 13.70
C ASP A 12 -1.31 -5.28 12.57
N CYS A 13 -1.31 -4.79 11.32
CA CYS A 13 -0.98 -5.56 10.14
C CYS A 13 0.44 -5.27 9.68
N CYS A 14 1.39 -6.06 10.18
CA CYS A 14 2.73 -6.04 9.62
C CYS A 14 2.70 -6.63 8.21
N THR A 15 3.00 -5.81 7.20
CA THR A 15 3.06 -6.20 5.78
C THR A 15 3.97 -7.40 5.51
N CYS A 16 4.88 -7.73 6.43
CA CYS A 16 5.88 -8.78 6.29
C CYS A 16 5.45 -10.16 6.80
N LEU A 17 4.59 -10.22 7.82
CA LEU A 17 4.33 -11.46 8.58
C LEU A 17 2.89 -11.97 8.43
N THR A 18 1.96 -11.08 8.12
CA THR A 18 0.57 -11.45 7.84
C THR A 18 0.09 -10.56 6.71
N PRO A 19 0.34 -10.96 5.46
CA PRO A 19 0.04 -10.13 4.32
C PRO A 19 -1.47 -10.02 4.15
N LEU A 20 -2.02 -8.84 4.46
CA LEU A 20 -3.41 -8.50 4.16
C LEU A 20 -3.65 -8.24 2.66
N ILE A 21 -2.57 -8.06 1.90
CA ILE A 21 -2.62 -7.76 0.46
C ILE A 21 -1.97 -8.94 -0.28
N SER A 22 -2.76 -9.59 -1.14
CA SER A 22 -2.36 -10.69 -2.03
C SER A 22 -2.49 -10.28 -3.49
N LYS A 23 -1.68 -10.89 -4.36
CA LYS A 23 -1.81 -10.75 -5.81
C LYS A 23 -3.10 -11.36 -6.35
N ASP A 24 -3.75 -12.24 -5.59
CA ASP A 24 -5.03 -12.84 -6.00
C ASP A 24 -6.13 -11.78 -6.13
N ASP A 25 -6.08 -10.73 -5.29
CA ASP A 25 -7.10 -9.68 -5.20
C ASP A 25 -6.56 -8.29 -5.58
N VAL A 26 -5.24 -8.08 -5.56
CA VAL A 26 -4.61 -6.77 -5.77
C VAL A 26 -3.43 -6.86 -6.74
N ASP A 27 -3.56 -6.20 -7.89
CA ASP A 27 -2.52 -6.19 -8.92
C ASP A 27 -1.27 -5.41 -8.49
N ALA A 28 -1.47 -4.20 -7.96
CA ALA A 28 -0.40 -3.29 -7.56
C ALA A 28 -0.79 -2.36 -6.41
N VAL A 29 0.22 -1.85 -5.69
CA VAL A 29 0.06 -0.86 -4.62
C VAL A 29 0.91 0.38 -4.84
N THR A 30 0.35 1.55 -4.56
CA THR A 30 1.12 2.79 -4.37
C THR A 30 1.42 2.95 -2.88
N THR A 31 2.69 3.07 -2.51
CA THR A 31 3.11 3.21 -1.11
C THR A 31 4.29 4.16 -0.96
N ASN A 32 4.40 4.79 0.22
CA ASN A 32 5.57 5.58 0.63
C ASN A 32 6.48 4.82 1.60
N SER A 33 6.15 3.58 1.94
CA SER A 33 6.91 2.76 2.88
C SER A 33 7.91 1.89 2.13
N ILE A 34 9.21 2.14 2.34
CA ILE A 34 10.28 1.32 1.76
C ILE A 34 10.15 -0.15 2.20
N LYS A 35 9.83 -0.38 3.47
CA LYS A 35 9.59 -1.73 4.01
C LYS A 35 8.38 -2.36 3.36
N GLY A 36 7.26 -1.63 3.27
CA GLY A 36 6.05 -2.12 2.60
C GLY A 36 6.34 -2.53 1.16
N ALA A 37 7.02 -1.65 0.41
CA ALA A 37 7.38 -1.91 -0.97
C ALA A 37 8.24 -3.17 -1.16
N PHE A 38 9.25 -3.35 -0.30
CA PHE A 38 10.11 -4.51 -0.38
C PHE A 38 9.34 -5.83 -0.19
N TYR A 39 8.52 -5.93 0.86
CA TYR A 39 7.82 -7.17 1.18
C TYR A 39 6.62 -7.42 0.26
N LEU A 40 5.86 -6.39 -0.12
CA LEU A 40 4.74 -6.55 -1.07
C LEU A 40 5.24 -7.07 -2.43
N LYS A 41 6.37 -6.54 -2.90
CA LYS A 41 6.98 -7.00 -4.16
C LYS A 41 7.60 -8.39 -4.05
N ASN A 42 8.44 -8.61 -3.03
CA ASN A 42 9.30 -9.80 -2.97
C ASN A 42 8.64 -11.00 -2.27
N SER A 43 7.78 -10.75 -1.30
CA SER A 43 7.10 -11.82 -0.53
C SER A 43 5.69 -12.10 -1.05
N ASN A 44 4.95 -11.06 -1.45
CA ASN A 44 3.55 -11.22 -1.86
C ASN A 44 3.37 -11.23 -3.39
N GLY A 45 4.41 -10.87 -4.16
CA GLY A 45 4.37 -10.84 -5.62
C GLY A 45 3.51 -9.72 -6.22
N VAL A 46 3.02 -8.80 -5.39
CA VAL A 46 2.20 -7.64 -5.78
C VAL A 46 3.10 -6.57 -6.37
N ASP A 47 2.70 -5.94 -7.47
CA ASP A 47 3.50 -4.86 -8.04
C ASP A 47 3.49 -3.62 -7.13
N VAL A 48 4.58 -2.85 -7.17
CA VAL A 48 4.73 -1.69 -6.27
C VAL A 48 5.19 -0.46 -7.01
N ASN A 49 4.47 0.62 -6.76
CA ASN A 49 4.79 1.98 -7.15
C ASN A 49 5.21 2.78 -5.90
N LEU A 50 6.52 2.78 -5.60
CA LEU A 50 7.06 3.50 -4.45
C LEU A 50 7.22 5.00 -4.78
N LYS A 51 6.49 5.85 -4.06
CA LYS A 51 6.49 7.31 -4.24
C LYS A 51 6.61 8.04 -2.90
N SER A 52 7.05 9.29 -2.92
CA SER A 52 6.97 10.14 -1.72
C SER A 52 5.52 10.46 -1.39
N LEU A 53 5.19 10.71 -0.12
CA LEU A 53 3.82 11.08 0.26
C LEU A 53 3.35 12.35 -0.47
N THR A 54 4.25 13.34 -0.61
CA THR A 54 3.97 14.57 -1.36
C THR A 54 3.53 14.26 -2.78
N GLN A 55 4.27 13.40 -3.49
CA GLN A 55 3.93 13.02 -4.86
C GLN A 55 2.62 12.24 -4.94
N ILE A 56 2.34 11.33 -4.00
CA ILE A 56 1.07 10.60 -3.95
C ILE A 56 -0.10 11.59 -3.80
N VAL A 57 0.02 12.57 -2.90
CA VAL A 57 -1.02 13.58 -2.70
C VAL A 57 -1.20 14.42 -3.97
N GLU A 58 -0.12 14.87 -4.60
CA GLU A 58 -0.18 15.66 -5.84
C GLU A 58 -0.84 14.92 -7.01
N ASP A 59 -0.56 13.62 -7.16
CA ASP A 59 -1.09 12.77 -8.22
C ASP A 59 -2.57 12.43 -8.00
N GLU A 60 -3.02 12.22 -6.76
CA GLU A 60 -4.32 11.62 -6.44
C GLU A 60 -5.39 12.61 -5.91
N THR A 61 -5.03 13.86 -5.60
CA THR A 61 -5.96 14.86 -5.02
C THR A 61 -6.28 16.05 -5.93
N ARG A 62 -6.01 15.92 -7.23
CA ARG A 62 -6.33 16.94 -8.25
C ARG A 62 -7.71 16.76 -8.88
#